data_AF-A0A2E2SVJ1-F1
#
_entry.id   AF-A0A2E2SVJ1-F1
#
_cell.length_a   1.000
_cell.length_b   1.000
_cell.length_c   1.000
_cell.angle_alpha   90.00
_cell.angle_beta   90.00
_cell.angle_gamma   90.00
#
_symmetry.space_group_name_H-M   'P 1'
#
loop_
_entity.id
_entity.type
_entity.pdbx_description
1 polymer ?
#
loop_
_entity_poly.entity_id
_entity_poly.type
_entity_poly.pdbx_seq_one_letter_code
_entity_poly.pdbx_strand_id
1 'polypeptide(L)' 'MEENKILFKRKNYHLMLLGVAFIIVGMILMSGGGSADKTSFNPDIFSLQRITVAPIFILIGFVIEVFAIMYKSK' A
#
# COMPACT_ATOMS: atom_id res chain seq x y z
N MET A 1 28.87 -23.97 -1.90
CA MET A 1 27.47 -23.78 -2.36
C MET A 1 26.80 -22.92 -1.31
N GLU A 2 26.40 -21.71 -1.64
CA GLU A 2 25.68 -20.84 -0.71
C GLU A 2 24.33 -21.49 -0.35
N GLU A 3 24.13 -21.78 0.94
CA GLU A 3 22.81 -22.19 1.42
C GLU A 3 21.83 -21.05 1.17
N ASN A 4 20.92 -21.24 0.21
CA ASN A 4 19.77 -20.37 0.01
C ASN A 4 18.81 -20.56 1.20
N LYS A 5 19.15 -19.99 2.35
CA LYS A 5 18.25 -19.87 3.49
C LYS A 5 17.17 -18.87 3.12
N ILE A 6 16.03 -19.40 2.68
CA ILE A 6 14.83 -18.59 2.51
C ILE A 6 14.52 -17.95 3.87
N LEU A 7 14.70 -16.63 3.95
CA LEU A 7 14.57 -15.85 5.19
C LEU A 7 13.14 -15.90 5.75
N PHE A 8 12.15 -16.03 4.88
CA PHE A 8 10.74 -16.03 5.23
C PHE A 8 10.04 -17.30 4.73
N LYS A 9 9.09 -17.83 5.50
CA LYS A 9 8.27 -18.96 5.04
C LYS A 9 7.28 -18.50 3.96
N ARG A 10 6.80 -19.44 3.14
CA ARG A 10 5.81 -19.16 2.08
C ARG A 10 4.58 -18.38 2.57
N LYS A 11 4.13 -18.61 3.80
CA LYS A 11 2.99 -17.89 4.40
C LYS A 11 3.27 -16.40 4.58
N ASN A 12 4.48 -16.03 5.00
CA ASN A 12 4.87 -14.63 5.16
C ASN A 12 4.89 -13.90 3.83
N TYR A 13 5.40 -14.55 2.77
CA TYR A 13 5.36 -13.98 1.43
C TYR A 13 3.93 -13.70 0.94
N HIS A 14 2.96 -14.56 1.25
CA HIS A 14 1.55 -14.29 0.91
C HIS A 14 1.00 -13.08 1.69
N LEU A 15 1.36 -12.94 2.97
CA LEU A 15 0.96 -11.79 3.78
C LEU A 15 1.60 -10.48 3.31
N MET A 16 2.88 -10.52 2.92
CA MET A 16 3.56 -9.37 2.31
C MET A 16 2.86 -9.00 0.99
N LEU A 17 2.60 -9.97 0.12
CA LEU A 17 1.94 -9.68 -1.16
C LEU A 17 0.55 -9.05 -0.98
N LEU A 18 -0.17 -9.43 0.08
CA LEU A 18 -1.41 -8.77 0.49
C LEU A 18 -1.18 -7.33 0.98
N GLY A 19 -0.17 -7.09 1.81
CA GLY A 19 0.22 -5.75 2.26
C GLY A 19 0.55 -4.80 1.10
N VAL A 20 1.41 -5.26 0.17
CA VAL A 20 1.72 -4.55 -1.07
C VAL A 20 0.45 -4.24 -1.87
N ALA A 21 -0.48 -5.20 -2.01
CA ALA A 21 -1.73 -4.97 -2.73
C ALA A 21 -2.56 -3.83 -2.12
N PHE A 22 -2.64 -3.74 -0.78
CA PHE A 22 -3.32 -2.64 -0.08
C PHE A 22 -2.64 -1.29 -0.34
N ILE A 23 -1.30 -1.24 -0.33
CA ILE A 23 -0.54 -0.03 -0.65
C ILE A 23 -0.81 0.42 -2.08
N ILE A 24 -0.77 -0.51 -3.05
CA ILE A 24 -1.03 -0.21 -4.47
C ILE A 24 -2.46 0.33 -4.64
N VAL A 25 -3.45 -0.30 -4.01
CA VAL A 25 -4.84 0.18 -4.06
C VAL A 25 -4.95 1.58 -3.48
N GLY A 26 -4.32 1.85 -2.33
CA GLY A 26 -4.27 3.18 -1.74
C GLY A 26 -3.64 4.22 -2.69
N MET A 27 -2.52 3.88 -3.33
CA MET A 27 -1.87 4.75 -4.31
C MET A 27 -2.76 5.02 -5.53
N ILE A 28 -3.50 4.02 -6.02
CA ILE A 28 -4.47 4.19 -7.11
C ILE A 28 -5.62 5.11 -6.69
N LEU A 29 -6.13 4.98 -5.46
CA LEU A 29 -7.19 5.84 -4.94
C LEU A 29 -6.75 7.31 -4.83
N MET A 30 -5.46 7.58 -4.65
CA MET A 30 -4.92 8.95 -4.70
C MET A 30 -4.90 9.53 -6.11
N SER A 31 -4.86 8.69 -7.16
CA SER A 31 -4.68 9.13 -8.56
C SER A 31 -5.89 9.90 -9.10
N GLY A 32 -5.65 11.07 -9.72
CA GLY A 32 -6.67 11.98 -10.26
C GLY A 32 -6.74 13.33 -9.53
N GLY A 33 -7.81 14.11 -9.75
CA GLY A 33 -7.96 15.46 -9.20
C GLY A 33 -7.09 16.51 -9.92
N GLY A 34 -6.36 16.11 -10.97
CA GLY A 34 -5.62 17.04 -11.81
C GLY A 34 -6.57 17.96 -12.58
N SER A 35 -6.15 19.21 -12.76
CA SER A 35 -6.85 20.20 -13.56
C SER A 35 -6.53 19.99 -15.04
N ALA A 36 -7.54 20.01 -15.92
CA ALA A 36 -7.35 19.83 -17.37
C ALA A 36 -6.37 20.86 -17.96
N ASP A 37 -6.44 22.11 -17.49
CA ASP A 37 -5.66 23.23 -18.06
C ASP A 37 -4.40 23.58 -17.27
N LYS A 38 -4.04 22.80 -16.23
CA LYS A 38 -2.88 23.02 -15.31
C LYS A 38 -2.85 24.36 -14.54
N THR A 39 -3.70 25.33 -14.87
CA THR A 39 -3.79 26.65 -14.23
C THR A 39 -5.01 26.80 -13.34
N SER A 40 -6.12 26.16 -13.69
CA SER A 40 -7.35 26.19 -12.89
C SER A 40 -7.22 25.28 -11.67
N PHE A 41 -7.76 25.69 -10.52
CA PHE A 41 -7.80 24.84 -9.33
C PHE A 41 -8.96 23.83 -9.42
N ASN A 42 -8.68 22.52 -9.29
CA ASN A 42 -9.73 21.49 -9.24
C ASN A 42 -10.04 21.12 -7.78
N PRO A 43 -11.24 21.41 -7.25
CA PRO A 43 -11.61 21.08 -5.87
C PRO A 43 -11.66 19.57 -5.58
N ASP A 44 -11.74 18.71 -6.59
CA ASP A 44 -11.78 17.25 -6.42
C ASP A 44 -10.49 16.67 -5.80
N ILE A 45 -9.40 17.45 -5.76
CA ILE A 45 -8.19 17.08 -5.00
C ILE A 45 -8.49 16.91 -3.51
N PHE A 46 -9.47 17.67 -2.98
CA PHE A 46 -9.88 17.63 -1.57
C PHE A 46 -10.99 16.61 -1.30
N SER A 47 -11.26 15.71 -2.24
CA SER A 47 -12.22 14.63 -2.01
C SER A 47 -11.83 13.76 -0.81
N LEU A 48 -12.82 13.41 0.01
CA LEU A 48 -12.64 12.54 1.19
C LEU A 48 -11.98 11.20 0.84
N GLN A 49 -12.23 10.70 -0.37
CA GLN A 49 -11.59 9.51 -0.89
C GLN A 49 -10.07 9.65 -0.97
N ARG A 50 -9.55 10.78 -1.47
CA ARG A 50 -8.10 10.99 -1.66
C ARG A 50 -7.38 11.35 -0.37
N ILE A 51 -8.00 12.15 0.48
CA ILE A 51 -7.35 12.68 1.70
C ILE A 51 -7.49 11.72 2.88
N THR A 52 -8.58 10.98 2.96
CA THR A 52 -8.86 10.13 4.13
C THR A 52 -8.79 8.66 3.76
N VAL A 53 -9.57 8.21 2.77
CA VAL A 53 -9.67 6.78 2.46
C VAL A 53 -8.36 6.25 1.91
N ALA A 54 -7.75 6.94 0.95
CA ALA A 54 -6.53 6.48 0.30
C ALA A 54 -5.33 6.34 1.27
N PRO A 55 -5.02 7.33 2.15
CA PRO A 55 -3.95 7.17 3.13
C PRO A 55 -4.24 6.09 4.18
N ILE A 56 -5.50 5.87 4.56
CA ILE A 56 -5.88 4.78 5.46
C ILE A 56 -5.55 3.42 4.81
N PHE A 57 -5.86 3.23 3.53
CA PHE A 57 -5.48 2.00 2.80
C PHE A 57 -3.97 1.76 2.79
N ILE A 58 -3.19 2.81 2.56
CA ILE A 58 -1.72 2.74 2.58
C ILE A 58 -1.22 2.38 3.98
N LEU A 59 -1.74 3.01 5.03
CA LEU A 59 -1.37 2.71 6.42
C LEU A 59 -1.71 1.27 6.80
N ILE A 60 -2.88 0.76 6.42
CA ILE A 60 -3.26 -0.64 6.63
C ILE A 60 -2.27 -1.56 5.92
N GLY A 61 -1.90 -1.25 4.67
CA GLY A 61 -0.89 -1.99 3.93
C GLY A 61 0.45 -2.06 4.65
N PHE A 62 0.94 -0.93 5.18
CA PHE A 62 2.17 -0.89 5.98
C PHE A 62 2.06 -1.70 7.29
N VAL A 63 0.93 -1.65 7.98
CA VAL A 63 0.70 -2.46 9.19
C VAL A 63 0.75 -3.96 8.85
N ILE A 64 0.14 -4.35 7.72
CA ILE A 64 0.19 -5.74 7.23
C ILE A 64 1.64 -6.15 6.91
N GLU A 65 2.42 -5.30 6.25
CA GLU A 65 3.83 -5.58 5.96
C GLU A 65 4.67 -5.76 7.23
N VAL A 66 4.53 -4.85 8.19
CA VAL A 66 5.22 -4.97 9.49
C VAL A 66 4.82 -6.27 10.17
N PHE A 67 3.52 -6.61 10.19
CA PHE A 67 3.05 -7.86 10.74
C PHE A 67 3.61 -9.07 9.98
N ALA A 68 3.65 -9.04 8.66
CA ALA A 68 4.14 -10.13 7.81
C ALA A 68 5.64 -10.41 8.01
N ILE A 69 6.43 -9.34 8.19
CA ILE A 69 7.87 -9.43 8.47
C ILE A 69 8.11 -9.91 9.91
N MET A 70 7.38 -9.36 10.89
CA MET A 70 7.51 -9.73 12.29
C MET A 70 6.97 -11.12 12.60
N TYR A 71 6.02 -11.63 11.80
CA TYR A 71 5.44 -12.95 11.98
C TYR A 71 6.48 -14.03 11.74
N LYS A 72 7.14 -14.47 12.81
CA LYS A 72 7.98 -15.66 12.80
C LYS A 72 7.09 -16.89 12.76
N SER A 73 6.75 -17.35 11.56
CA SER A 73 6.07 -18.63 11.37
C SER A 73 6.99 -19.75 11.87
N LYS A 74 6.64 -20.36 13.01
CA LYS A 74 7.37 -21.50 13.60
C LYS A 74 7.43 -22.66 12.63
#